data_AF-A0A497JTP6-F1
#
_entry.id   AF-A0A497JTP6-F1
#
_cell.length_a   1.000
_cell.length_b   1.000
_cell.length_c   1.000
_cell.angle_alpha   90.00
_cell.angle_beta   90.00
_cell.angle_gamma   90.00
#
_symmetry.space_group_name_H-M   'P 1'
#
loop_
_entity.id
_entity.type
_entity.pdbx_description
1 polymer ?
#
loop_
_entity_poly.entity_id
_entity_poly.type
_entity_poly.pdbx_seq_one_letter_code
_entity_poly.pdbx_strand_id
1 'polypeptide(L)' 'MPEKGWYSLTIRKETALKVRELAKNEGLTVDEFINMLMKQTSKGAWSTCTQCGVRVKAGNMVNHMSRVHPKTIRE' A
#
# COMPACT_ATOMS: atom_id res chain seq x y z
N MET A 1 -6.61 10.82 24.98
CA MET A 1 -5.47 10.51 24.08
C MET A 1 -5.95 10.74 22.66
N PRO A 2 -5.25 11.48 21.78
CA PRO A 2 -5.66 11.54 20.39
C PRO A 2 -5.45 10.15 19.77
N GLU A 3 -6.46 9.68 19.05
CA GLU A 3 -6.59 8.29 18.54
C GLU A 3 -5.61 7.95 17.41
N LYS A 4 -4.77 8.92 17.01
CA LYS A 4 -3.74 8.79 15.98
C LYS A 4 -2.38 8.99 16.64
N GLY A 5 -1.59 7.92 16.69
CA GLY A 5 -0.20 7.97 17.18
C GLY A 5 0.62 8.93 16.33
N TRP A 6 1.53 9.68 16.98
CA TRP A 6 2.46 10.57 16.29
C TRP A 6 3.66 9.75 15.79
N TYR A 7 4.04 9.92 14.52
CA TYR A 7 5.22 9.30 13.94
C TYR A 7 6.23 10.38 13.53
N SER A 8 7.46 10.27 14.00
CA SER A 8 8.57 11.13 13.57
C SER A 8 9.32 10.47 12.41
N LEU A 9 9.34 11.12 11.24
CA LEU A 9 10.12 10.68 10.09
C LEU A 9 11.32 11.61 9.88
N THR A 10 12.54 11.06 10.00
CA THR A 10 13.77 11.82 9.73
C THR A 10 14.17 11.63 8.28
N ILE A 11 14.20 12.71 7.51
CA ILE A 11 14.58 12.72 6.10
C ILE A 11 15.64 13.79 5.83
N ARG A 12 16.33 13.67 4.69
CA ARG A 12 17.28 14.70 4.24
C ARG A 12 16.53 16.00 3.93
N LYS A 13 17.20 17.14 4.16
CA LYS A 13 16.63 18.49 3.95
C LYS A 13 16.08 18.68 2.55
N GLU A 14 16.80 18.25 1.51
CA GLU A 14 16.34 18.32 0.12
C GLU A 14 15.04 17.54 -0.10
N THR A 15 14.91 16.35 0.49
CA THR A 15 13.68 15.55 0.42
C THR A 15 12.53 16.25 1.14
N ALA A 16 12.78 16.87 2.30
CA ALA A 16 11.76 17.62 3.03
C ALA A 16 11.21 18.81 2.22
N LEU A 17 12.09 19.53 1.51
CA LEU A 17 11.69 20.63 0.63
C LEU A 17 10.79 20.11 -0.51
N LYS A 18 11.20 19.03 -1.19
CA LYS A 18 10.42 18.42 -2.26
C LYS A 18 9.05 17.93 -1.78
N VAL A 19 8.99 17.24 -0.64
CA VAL A 19 7.72 16.76 -0.05
C VAL A 19 6.78 17.93 0.23
N ARG A 20 7.30 19.04 0.75
CA ARG A 20 6.51 20.24 1.03
C ARG A 20 5.97 20.91 -0.24
N GLU A 21 6.78 20.96 -1.30
CA GLU A 21 6.37 21.49 -2.60
C GLU A 21 5.28 20.62 -3.25
N LEU A 22 5.48 19.30 -3.23
CA LEU A 22 4.51 18.34 -3.76
C LEU A 22 3.17 18.40 -3.01
N ALA A 23 3.21 18.42 -1.68
CA ALA A 23 1.99 18.56 -0.86
C ALA A 23 1.25 19.86 -1.20
N LYS A 24 1.97 20.97 -1.37
CA LYS A 24 1.37 22.26 -1.74
C LYS A 24 0.75 22.23 -3.14
N ASN A 25 1.39 21.60 -4.12
CA ASN A 25 0.85 21.46 -5.46
C ASN A 25 -0.45 20.64 -5.49
N GLU A 26 -0.56 19.65 -4.60
CA GLU A 26 -1.79 18.86 -4.44
C GLU A 26 -2.82 19.51 -3.51
N GLY A 27 -2.52 20.69 -2.94
CA GLY A 27 -3.41 21.38 -2.00
C GLY A 27 -3.56 20.66 -0.65
N LEU A 28 -2.65 19.75 -0.32
CA LEU A 28 -2.66 18.94 0.90
C LEU A 28 -1.67 19.47 1.94
N THR A 29 -1.93 19.16 3.21
CA THR A 29 -0.91 19.29 4.24
C THR A 29 0.16 18.20 4.08
N VAL A 30 1.35 18.44 4.63
CA VAL A 30 2.43 17.45 4.59
C VAL A 30 2.00 16.12 5.23
N ASP A 31 1.23 16.18 6.33
CA ASP A 31 0.71 14.99 7.00
C ASP A 31 -0.25 14.20 6.09
N GLU A 32 -1.20 14.89 5.45
CA GLU A 32 -2.16 14.26 4.54
C GLU A 32 -1.48 13.65 3.32
N PHE A 33 -0.49 14.36 2.76
CA PHE A 33 0.30 13.87 1.64
C PHE A 33 1.09 12.62 2.02
N ILE A 34 1.76 12.62 3.18
CA ILE A 34 2.47 11.43 3.68
C ILE A 34 1.51 10.28 3.95
N ASN A 35 0.35 10.55 4.56
CA ASN A 35 -0.66 9.54 4.83
C ASN A 35 -1.24 8.94 3.54
N MET A 36 -1.44 9.75 2.50
CA MET A 36 -1.84 9.29 1.18
C MET A 36 -0.79 8.37 0.56
N LEU A 37 0.49 8.75 0.61
CA LEU A 37 1.58 7.91 0.14
C LEU A 37 1.62 6.57 0.89
N MET A 38 1.46 6.58 2.21
CA MET A 38 1.43 5.36 3.03
C MET A 38 0.23 4.46 2.67
N LYS A 39 -0.96 5.03 2.44
CA LYS A 39 -2.16 4.29 2.00
C LYS A 39 -2.02 3.67 0.61
N GLN A 40 -1.42 4.40 -0.34
CA GLN A 40 -1.12 3.87 -1.68
C GLN A 40 -0.07 2.74 -1.62
N THR A 41 0.75 2.70 -0.57
CA THR A 41 1.68 1.60 -0.29
C THR A 41 1.00 0.38 0.33
N SER A 42 -0.32 0.22 0.13
CA SER A 42 -1.05 -1.04 0.28
C SER A 42 -0.62 -2.14 -0.71
N LYS A 43 0.56 -2.01 -1.31
CA LYS A 43 1.37 -3.14 -1.80
C LYS A 43 1.57 -4.21 -0.73
N GLY A 44 1.35 -3.93 0.55
CA GLY A 44 1.35 -4.90 1.65
C GLY A 44 0.00 -5.54 1.99
N ALA A 45 -1.10 -5.22 1.29
CA ALA A 45 -2.38 -5.84 1.56
C ALA A 45 -2.29 -7.34 1.29
N TRP A 46 -2.54 -8.16 2.31
CA TRP A 46 -2.62 -9.61 2.17
C TRP A 46 -4.09 -9.97 1.94
N SER A 47 -4.36 -10.71 0.88
CA SER A 47 -5.67 -11.27 0.58
C SER A 47 -5.64 -12.76 0.83
N THR A 48 -6.70 -13.31 1.42
CA THR A 48 -6.83 -14.75 1.61
C THR A 48 -7.40 -15.37 0.34
N CYS A 49 -6.77 -16.43 -0.18
CA CYS A 49 -7.29 -17.20 -1.29
C CYS A 49 -8.59 -17.91 -0.86
N THR A 50 -9.65 -17.76 -1.62
CA THR A 50 -10.96 -18.37 -1.32
C THR A 50 -10.99 -19.89 -1.56
N GLN A 51 -10.05 -20.42 -2.36
CA GLN A 51 -10.01 -21.86 -2.68
C GLN A 51 -9.14 -22.68 -1.72
N CYS A 52 -8.04 -22.12 -1.21
CA CYS A 52 -7.13 -22.85 -0.30
C CYS A 52 -6.91 -22.17 1.05
N GLY A 53 -7.48 -20.99 1.29
CA GLY A 53 -7.32 -20.27 2.57
C GLY A 53 -5.93 -19.68 2.81
N VAL A 54 -4.99 -19.81 1.86
CA VAL A 54 -3.63 -19.26 2.04
C VAL A 54 -3.65 -17.75 1.93
N ARG A 55 -2.86 -17.06 2.77
CA ARG A 55 -2.66 -15.62 2.66
C ARG A 55 -1.67 -15.33 1.55
N VAL A 56 -2.10 -14.58 0.54
CA VAL A 56 -1.30 -14.16 -0.61
C VAL A 56 -1.23 -12.64 -0.63
N LYS A 57 -0.08 -12.08 -0.98
CA LYS A 57 0.02 -10.64 -1.25
C LYS A 57 -0.98 -10.27 -2.34
N ALA A 58 -1.82 -9.25 -2.14
CA ALA A 58 -2.94 -8.92 -3.03
C ALA A 58 -2.50 -8.76 -4.50
N GLY A 59 -1.34 -8.13 -4.73
CA GLY A 59 -0.76 -7.99 -6.07
C GLY A 59 -0.33 -9.31 -6.74
N ASN A 60 -0.19 -10.40 -5.98
CA ASN A 60 0.22 -11.72 -6.48
C ASN A 60 -0.94 -12.72 -6.53
N MET A 61 -2.18 -12.32 -6.23
CA MET A 61 -3.32 -13.23 -6.19
C MET A 61 -3.57 -13.90 -7.55
N VAL A 62 -3.44 -13.16 -8.65
CA VAL A 62 -3.60 -13.70 -10.02
C VAL A 62 -2.58 -14.80 -10.31
N ASN A 63 -1.31 -14.57 -9.96
CA ASN A 63 -0.24 -15.57 -10.17
C ASN A 63 -0.44 -16.82 -9.31
N HIS A 64 -0.87 -16.64 -8.06
CA HIS A 64 -1.24 -17.74 -7.17
C HIS A 64 -2.35 -18.60 -7.77
N MET A 65 -3.44 -17.98 -8.26
CA MET A 65 -4.55 -18.70 -8.89
C MET A 65 -4.08 -19.51 -10.09
N SER A 66 -3.24 -18.97 -10.97
CA SER A 66 -2.74 -19.70 -12.14
C SER A 66 -1.83 -20.89 -11.81
N ARG A 67 -1.06 -20.83 -10.71
CA ARG A 67 -0.07 -21.89 -10.37
C ARG A 67 -0.59 -22.92 -9.39
N VAL A 68 -1.41 -22.50 -8.43
CA VAL A 68 -1.93 -23.37 -7.35
C VAL A 68 -3.32 -23.89 -7.67
N HIS A 69 -4.10 -23.13 -8.44
CA HIS A 69 -5.45 -23.50 -8.86
C HIS A 69 -5.61 -23.40 -10.38
N PRO A 70 -4.76 -24.11 -11.17
CA PRO A 70 -4.91 -24.10 -12.62
C PRO A 70 -6.31 -24.60 -12.95
N LYS A 71 -7.12 -23.73 -13.57
CA LYS A 71 -8.46 -24.11 -14.06
C LYS A 71 -8.28 -25.33 -14.96
N THR A 72 -8.72 -26.49 -14.51
CA THR A 72 -8.98 -27.61 -15.40
C THR A 72 -10.14 -27.17 -16.27
N ILE A 73 -9.86 -26.78 -17.51
CA ILE A 73 -10.89 -26.64 -18.54
C ILE A 73 -11.45 -28.05 -18.68
N ARG A 74 -12.64 -28.29 -18.12
CA ARG A 74 -13.44 -29.46 -18.45
C ARG A 74 -14.26 -29.07 -19.67
N GLU A 75 -13.91 -29.71 -20.78
CA GLU A 75 -14.62 -29.72 -22.06
C GLU A 75 -16.08 -30.18 -21.91
#